data_AF-A0A8X6G8W3-F1
#
_entry.id   AF-A0A8X6G8W3-F1
#
_cell.length_a   1.000
_cell.length_b   1.000
_cell.length_c   1.000
_cell.angle_alpha   90.00
_cell.angle_beta   90.00
_cell.angle_gamma   90.00
#
_symmetry.space_group_name_H-M   'P 1'
#
loop_
_entity.id
_entity.type
_entity.pdbx_description
1 polymer ?
#
loop_
_entity_poly.entity_id
_entity_poly.type
_entity_poly.pdbx_seq_one_letter_code
_entity_poly.pdbx_strand_id
1 'polypeptide(L)'
;MSAVYRAVIASIEKRVPAKLQPLWSHEAGPKTIFFWAPAFKWCLVVAGIGDMARPADKLSPSQSTALAATGIIWSRYSMVIIPKNYSLFSVNIFVALTGLYQLLRIYRHKQSLKQPAIESAH
;
A
#
# COMPACT_ATOMS: atom_id res chain seq x y z
N MET A 1 -19.86 -22.54 7.43
CA MET A 1 -18.49 -22.53 8.01
C MET A 1 -18.09 -23.97 8.32
N SER A 2 -17.07 -24.51 7.64
CA SER A 2 -16.64 -25.92 7.77
C SER A 2 -16.23 -26.30 9.20
N ALA A 3 -16.51 -27.55 9.62
CA ALA A 3 -16.11 -28.08 10.92
C ALA A 3 -14.58 -28.04 11.12
N VAL A 4 -13.82 -28.22 10.04
CA VAL A 4 -12.34 -28.16 10.05
C VAL A 4 -11.86 -26.75 10.42
N TYR A 5 -12.50 -25.73 9.85
CA TYR A 5 -12.18 -24.33 10.16
C TYR A 5 -12.40 -24.02 11.65
N ARG A 6 -13.49 -24.54 12.24
CA ARG A 6 -13.78 -24.35 13.67
C ARG A 6 -12.76 -25.04 14.56
N ALA A 7 -12.37 -26.28 14.24
CA ALA A 7 -11.40 -27.05 15.03
C ALA A 7 -10.00 -26.41 15.02
N VAL A 8 -9.56 -25.92 13.86
CA VAL A 8 -8.27 -25.23 13.71
C VAL A 8 -8.27 -23.91 14.49
N ILE A 9 -9.30 -23.08 14.34
CA ILE A 9 -9.39 -21.79 15.04
C ILE A 9 -9.43 -21.98 16.56
N ALA A 10 -10.19 -22.96 17.07
CA ALA A 10 -10.29 -23.24 18.50
C ALA A 10 -8.94 -23.68 19.11
N SER A 11 -8.12 -24.40 18.34
CA SER A 11 -6.78 -24.82 18.77
C SER A 11 -5.80 -23.65 18.85
N ILE A 12 -5.91 -22.69 17.92
CA ILE A 12 -5.09 -21.48 17.91
C ILE A 12 -5.52 -20.50 19.00
N GLU A 13 -6.83 -20.35 19.25
CA GLU A 13 -7.36 -19.51 20.32
C GLU A 13 -6.80 -19.84 21.70
N LYS A 14 -6.59 -21.13 22.01
CA LYS A 14 -5.96 -21.55 23.27
C LYS A 14 -4.51 -21.09 23.42
N ARG A 15 -3.81 -20.80 22.31
CA ARG A 15 -2.44 -20.27 22.30
C ARG A 15 -2.39 -18.74 22.22
N VAL A 16 -3.55 -18.12 21.99
CA VAL A 16 -3.95 -16.72 22.17
C VAL A 16 -3.50 -16.00 23.47
N PRO A 17 -2.42 -15.20 23.59
CA PRO A 17 -2.18 -14.46 24.83
C PRO A 17 -3.36 -13.51 25.10
N ALA A 18 -3.82 -13.40 26.35
CA ALA A 18 -5.02 -12.61 26.71
C ALA A 18 -4.97 -11.15 26.21
N LYS A 19 -3.77 -10.56 26.15
CA LYS A 19 -3.54 -9.20 25.63
C LYS A 19 -3.81 -9.04 24.12
N LEU A 20 -3.76 -10.13 23.35
CA LEU A 20 -3.99 -10.13 21.90
C LEU A 20 -5.41 -10.60 21.52
N GLN A 21 -6.21 -11.07 22.48
CA GLN A 21 -7.61 -11.42 22.25
C GLN A 21 -8.46 -10.28 21.65
N PRO A 22 -8.30 -9.00 22.05
CA PRO A 22 -9.07 -7.91 21.44
C PRO A 22 -8.80 -7.76 19.95
N LEU A 23 -7.54 -7.96 19.52
CA LEU A 23 -7.13 -7.91 18.12
C LEU A 23 -7.57 -9.18 17.35
N TRP A 24 -7.51 -10.34 18.01
CA TRP A 24 -7.89 -11.64 17.47
C TRP A 24 -9.41 -11.77 17.22
N SER A 25 -10.21 -11.14 18.07
CA SER A 25 -11.68 -11.15 18.01
C SER A 25 -12.29 -10.01 17.20
N HIS A 26 -11.47 -9.05 16.74
CA HIS A 26 -11.93 -7.92 15.94
C HIS A 26 -12.54 -8.38 14.60
N GLU A 27 -13.61 -7.73 14.14
CA GLU A 27 -14.30 -8.11 12.88
C GLU A 27 -13.38 -8.02 11.64
N ALA A 28 -12.41 -7.10 11.67
CA ALA A 28 -11.32 -6.99 10.69
C ALA A 28 -9.98 -7.59 11.18
N GLY A 29 -10.03 -8.54 12.13
CA GLY A 29 -8.86 -9.15 12.75
C GLY A 29 -8.24 -10.31 11.95
N PRO A 30 -7.20 -10.97 12.49
CA PRO A 30 -6.42 -12.02 11.81
C PRO A 30 -7.20 -13.25 11.33
N LYS A 31 -8.45 -13.41 11.80
CA LYS A 31 -9.37 -14.46 11.35
C LYS A 31 -10.03 -14.16 10.00
N THR A 32 -9.93 -12.93 9.49
CA THR A 32 -10.67 -12.51 8.29
C THR A 32 -9.75 -12.05 7.17
N ILE A 33 -10.26 -12.12 5.94
CA ILE A 33 -9.53 -11.67 4.75
C ILE A 33 -9.24 -10.16 4.79
N PHE A 34 -10.00 -9.41 5.59
CA PHE A 34 -9.81 -7.98 5.81
C PHE A 34 -8.49 -7.63 6.51
N PHE A 35 -7.86 -8.58 7.20
CA PHE A 35 -6.52 -8.41 7.77
C PHE A 35 -5.42 -8.85 6.81
N TRP A 36 -5.56 -10.05 6.24
CA TRP A 36 -4.53 -10.64 5.38
C TRP A 36 -4.40 -9.93 4.03
N ALA A 37 -5.50 -9.48 3.42
CA ALA A 37 -5.43 -8.81 2.12
C ALA A 37 -4.62 -7.49 2.19
N PRO A 38 -4.85 -6.58 3.17
CA PRO A 38 -3.93 -5.46 3.41
C PRO A 38 -2.51 -5.90 3.75
N ALA A 39 -2.33 -6.95 4.57
CA ALA A 39 -1.01 -7.45 4.94
C ALA A 39 -0.18 -7.86 3.70
N PHE A 40 -0.78 -8.58 2.75
CA PHE A 40 -0.12 -8.90 1.48
C PHE A 40 0.09 -7.67 0.61
N LYS A 41 -0.85 -6.72 0.61
CA LYS A 41 -0.76 -5.50 -0.20
C LYS A 41 0.43 -4.60 0.20
N TRP A 42 0.95 -4.72 1.43
CA TRP A 42 2.22 -4.07 1.82
C TRP A 42 3.41 -4.50 0.96
N CYS A 43 3.40 -5.68 0.34
CA CYS A 43 4.43 -6.09 -0.60
C CYS A 43 4.57 -5.10 -1.77
N LEU A 44 3.45 -4.50 -2.24
CA LEU A 44 3.48 -3.48 -3.29
C LEU A 44 4.14 -2.19 -2.82
N VAL A 45 3.90 -1.79 -1.57
CA VAL A 45 4.55 -0.60 -0.99
C VAL A 45 6.04 -0.83 -0.85
N VAL A 46 6.47 -1.99 -0.34
CA VAL A 46 7.89 -2.35 -0.22
C VAL A 46 8.56 -2.41 -1.60
N ALA A 47 7.90 -3.00 -2.60
CA ALA A 47 8.39 -3.01 -3.98
C ALA A 47 8.53 -1.58 -4.54
N GLY A 48 7.54 -0.71 -4.31
CA GLY A 48 7.60 0.69 -4.74
C GLY A 48 8.71 1.49 -4.06
N ILE A 49 9.01 1.19 -2.79
CA ILE A 49 10.15 1.76 -2.06
C ILE A 49 11.47 1.25 -2.64
N GLY A 50 11.59 -0.05 -2.90
CA GLY A 50 12.79 -0.64 -3.51
C GLY A 50 13.07 -0.10 -4.91
N ASP A 51 12.03 0.21 -5.70
CA ASP A 51 12.17 0.79 -7.04
C ASP A 51 12.70 2.23 -7.00
N MET A 52 12.65 2.90 -5.84
CA MET A 52 13.32 4.20 -5.66
C MET A 52 14.84 4.10 -5.77
N ALA A 53 15.45 2.92 -5.69
CA ALA A 53 16.89 2.79 -5.98
C ALA A 53 17.20 2.87 -7.48
N ARG A 54 16.20 2.76 -8.37
CA ARG A 54 16.42 2.80 -9.82
C ARG A 54 16.56 4.24 -10.34
N PRO A 55 17.43 4.47 -11.35
CA PRO A 55 17.61 5.78 -11.97
C PRO A 55 16.28 6.29 -12.55
N ALA A 56 16.00 7.58 -12.37
CA ALA A 56 14.73 8.21 -12.72
C ALA A 56 14.36 8.07 -14.21
N ASP A 57 15.36 7.91 -15.08
CA ASP A 57 15.18 7.68 -16.52
C ASP A 57 14.50 6.37 -16.88
N LYS A 58 14.52 5.38 -15.97
CA LYS A 58 13.83 4.09 -16.16
C LYS A 58 12.46 4.03 -15.49
N LEU A 59 12.06 5.08 -14.76
CA LEU A 59 10.76 5.12 -14.09
C LEU A 59 9.68 5.62 -15.06
N SER A 60 8.63 4.83 -15.24
CA SER A 60 7.50 5.23 -16.07
C SER A 60 6.61 6.25 -15.34
N PRO A 61 6.47 7.48 -15.87
CA PRO A 61 5.62 8.50 -15.25
C PRO A 61 4.14 8.08 -15.26
N SER A 62 3.69 7.37 -16.30
CA SER A 62 2.30 6.92 -16.39
C SER A 62 1.98 5.84 -15.35
N GLN A 63 2.90 4.92 -15.08
CA GLN A 63 2.72 3.92 -14.02
C GLN A 63 2.68 4.56 -12.63
N SER A 64 3.59 5.50 -12.36
CA SER A 64 3.63 6.23 -11.07
C SER A 64 2.35 7.04 -10.85
N THR A 65 1.84 7.71 -11.89
CA THR A 65 0.54 8.40 -11.85
C THR A 65 -0.62 7.46 -11.63
N ALA A 66 -0.65 6.31 -12.31
CA ALA A 66 -1.71 5.32 -12.13
C ALA A 66 -1.72 4.76 -10.69
N LEU A 67 -0.55 4.45 -10.13
CA LEU A 67 -0.41 4.00 -8.74
C LEU A 67 -0.84 5.09 -7.75
N ALA A 68 -0.44 6.35 -7.98
CA ALA A 68 -0.85 7.47 -7.15
C ALA A 68 -2.38 7.66 -7.16
N ALA A 69 -2.98 7.72 -8.35
CA ALA A 69 -4.41 7.94 -8.53
C ALA A 69 -5.24 6.81 -7.93
N THR A 70 -4.86 5.56 -8.21
CA THR A 70 -5.56 4.39 -7.64
C THR A 70 -5.43 4.35 -6.12
N GLY A 71 -4.25 4.63 -5.55
CA GLY A 71 -4.06 4.73 -4.10
C GLY A 71 -5.01 5.74 -3.45
N ILE A 72 -5.19 6.93 -4.05
CA ILE A 72 -6.10 7.96 -3.53
C ILE A 72 -7.56 7.49 -3.57
N ILE A 73 -8.02 6.96 -4.70
CA ILE A 73 -9.41 6.49 -4.88
C ILE A 73 -9.73 5.40 -3.85
N TRP A 74 -8.86 4.39 -3.74
CA TRP A 74 -9.06 3.28 -2.83
C TRP A 74 -8.91 3.66 -1.36
N SER A 75 -8.12 4.70 -1.05
CA SER A 75 -8.07 5.28 0.30
C SER A 75 -9.44 5.82 0.71
N ARG A 76 -10.09 6.62 -0.14
CA ARG A 76 -11.46 7.10 0.15
C ARG A 76 -12.45 5.93 0.30
N TYR A 77 -12.39 4.94 -0.59
CA TYR A 77 -13.33 3.83 -0.57
C TYR A 77 -13.21 2.99 0.72
N SER A 78 -11.99 2.76 1.21
CA SER A 78 -11.74 1.99 2.45
C SER A 78 -12.34 2.59 3.72
N MET A 79 -12.60 3.91 3.74
CA MET A 79 -13.22 4.61 4.88
C MET A 79 -14.75 4.67 4.78
N VAL A 80 -15.31 4.35 3.62
CA VAL A 80 -16.76 4.41 3.34
C VAL A 80 -17.41 3.03 3.46
N ILE A 81 -16.63 1.96 3.30
CA ILE A 81 -17.08 0.58 3.57
C ILE A 81 -17.29 0.40 5.08
N ILE A 82 -18.38 -0.27 5.46
CA ILE A 82 -18.72 -0.62 6.84
C ILE A 82 -18.56 -2.15 7.03
N PRO A 83 -17.87 -2.60 8.09
CA PRO A 83 -17.12 -1.81 9.07
C PRO A 83 -15.83 -1.22 8.47
N LYS A 84 -15.39 -0.07 9.00
CA LYS A 84 -14.23 0.68 8.47
C LYS A 84 -12.94 -0.13 8.61
N ASN A 85 -12.21 -0.28 7.50
CA ASN A 85 -10.93 -0.99 7.50
C ASN A 85 -9.75 -0.01 7.39
N TYR A 86 -9.23 0.40 8.55
CA TYR A 86 -8.08 1.31 8.64
C TYR A 86 -6.78 0.72 8.08
N SER A 87 -6.62 -0.61 8.09
CA SER A 87 -5.45 -1.25 7.48
C SER A 87 -5.49 -1.14 5.95
N LEU A 88 -6.66 -1.32 5.35
CA LEU A 88 -6.87 -1.13 3.91
C LEU A 88 -6.66 0.35 3.54
N PHE A 89 -7.11 1.28 4.37
CA PHE A 89 -6.83 2.71 4.20
C PHE A 89 -5.33 3.01 4.19
N SER A 90 -4.62 2.55 5.23
CA SER A 90 -3.19 2.80 5.39
C SER A 90 -2.40 2.38 4.16
N VAL A 91 -2.59 1.13 3.69
CA VAL A 91 -1.83 0.63 2.52
C VAL A 91 -2.09 1.46 1.27
N ASN A 92 -3.33 1.84 0.99
CA ASN A 92 -3.66 2.63 -0.20
C ASN A 92 -3.08 4.06 -0.13
N ILE A 93 -3.02 4.66 1.06
CA ILE A 93 -2.35 5.94 1.29
C ILE A 93 -0.85 5.80 1.00
N PHE A 94 -0.20 4.74 1.48
CA PHE A 94 1.24 4.55 1.25
C PHE A 94 1.55 4.28 -0.23
N VAL A 95 0.70 3.53 -0.94
CA VAL A 95 0.81 3.38 -2.40
C VAL A 95 0.66 4.75 -3.10
N ALA A 96 -0.29 5.58 -2.66
CA ALA A 96 -0.46 6.92 -3.22
C ALA A 96 0.79 7.80 -3.00
N LEU A 97 1.32 7.82 -1.78
CA LEU A 97 2.48 8.62 -1.40
C LEU A 97 3.75 8.19 -2.14
N THR A 98 4.00 6.88 -2.25
CA THR A 98 5.15 6.35 -2.99
C THR A 98 5.06 6.70 -4.49
N GLY A 99 3.88 6.57 -5.11
CA GLY A 99 3.66 7.00 -6.50
C GLY A 99 3.85 8.50 -6.72
N LEU A 100 3.34 9.35 -5.82
CA LEU A 100 3.54 10.80 -5.87
C LEU A 100 5.02 11.19 -5.71
N TYR A 101 5.75 10.51 -4.81
CA TYR A 101 7.18 10.75 -4.63
C TYR A 101 7.98 10.39 -5.89
N GLN A 102 7.67 9.25 -6.53
CA GLN A 102 8.29 8.86 -7.80
C GLN A 102 8.01 9.89 -8.90
N LEU A 103 6.78 10.41 -8.99
CA LEU A 103 6.43 11.48 -9.93
C LEU A 103 7.23 12.76 -9.68
N LEU A 104 7.38 13.16 -8.42
CA LEU A 104 8.17 14.34 -8.06
C LEU A 104 9.63 14.20 -8.50
N ARG A 105 10.23 13.01 -8.30
CA ARG A 105 11.60 12.72 -8.76
C ARG A 105 11.69 12.82 -10.29
N ILE A 106 10.78 12.20 -11.03
CA ILE A 106 10.74 12.25 -12.50
C ILE A 106 10.62 13.70 -12.98
N TYR A 107 9.75 14.49 -12.36
CA TYR A 107 9.56 15.89 -12.71
C TYR A 107 10.84 16.70 -12.52
N ARG A 108 11.51 16.57 -11.36
CA ARG A 108 12.80 17.23 -11.08
C ARG A 108 13.88 16.82 -12.07
N HIS A 109 13.95 15.52 -12.40
CA HIS A 109 14.92 15.00 -13.38
C HIS A 109 14.70 15.60 -14.77
N LYS A 110 13.45 15.63 -15.26
CA LYS A 110 13.11 16.27 -16.54
C LYS A 110 13.45 17.77 -16.58
N GLN A 111 13.27 18.49 -15.47
CA GLN A 111 13.68 19.89 -15.37
C GLN A 111 15.21 20.05 -15.46
N SER A 112 15.96 19.19 -14.76
CA SER A 112 17.43 19.21 -14.80
C SER A 112 18.02 18.92 -16.18
N LEU A 113 17.33 18.13 -17.01
CA LEU A 113 17.74 17.87 -18.40
C LEU A 113 17.38 19.01 -19.36
N LYS A 114 16.33 19.78 -19.07
CA LYS A 114 15.96 20.95 -19.88
C LYS A 114 16.90 22.13 -19.69
N GLN A 115 17.44 22.31 -18.48
CA GLN A 115 18.37 23.40 -18.14
C GLN A 115 19.60 23.46 -19.07
N PRO A 116 20.41 22.39 -19.25
CA PRO A 116 21.59 22.42 -20.10
C PRO A 116 21.26 22.56 -21.59
N ALA A 117 20.10 22.06 -22.05
CA ALA A 117 19.68 22.18 -23.45
C ALA A 117 19.35 23.64 -23.83
N ILE A 118 18.75 24.40 -22.91
CA ILE A 118 18.45 25.83 -23.10
C ILE A 118 19.75 26.65 -23.07
N GLU A 119 20.69 26.30 -22.18
CA GLU A 119 21.96 27.00 -22.03
C GLU A 119 22.91 26.79 -23.23
N SER A 120 22.86 25.62 -23.87
CA SER A 120 23.59 25.35 -25.13
C SER A 120 22.96 25.96 -26.39
N ALA A 121 21.75 26.50 -26.29
CA ALA A 121 21.01 27.12 -27.39
C ALA A 121 21.13 28.65 -27.42
N HIS A 122 21.83 29.23 -26.43
CA HIS A 122 22.21 30.64 -26.33
C HIS A 122 23.70 30.82 -26.63
#